data_AF-A0A511N2Q4-F1
#
_entry.id   AF-A0A511N2Q4-F1
#
_cell.length_a   1.000
_cell.length_b   1.000
_cell.length_c   1.000
_cell.angle_alpha   90.00
_cell.angle_beta   90.00
_cell.angle_gamma   90.00
#
_symmetry.space_group_name_H-M   'P 1'
#
loop_
_entity.id
_entity.type
_entity.pdbx_description
1 polymer ?
#
loop_
_entity_poly.entity_id
_entity_poly.type
_entity_poly.pdbx_seq_one_letter_code
_entity_poly.pdbx_strand_id
1 'polypeptide(L)'
;MGYTACVKHLLDLRDELDREAEPLSLYFEDFRSLALELSDIEAGQYELDRTLQYLVVCEVGQKSKLAVMYLQSDGIGADHLEGGILGLRKMVEQEFTLPYSDERFRQLLEHPGVRFVSRSGDALVFRGRISAEELASLA
;
A
#
# COMPACT_ATOMS: atom_id res chain seq x y z
N MET A 1 -13.70 -2.06 7.79
CA MET A 1 -14.15 -0.94 6.94
C MET A 1 -13.18 -0.84 5.79
N GLY A 2 -13.62 -1.04 4.55
CA GLY A 2 -12.75 -0.97 3.38
C GLY A 2 -12.39 0.48 3.08
N TYR A 3 -11.11 0.81 3.15
CA TYR A 3 -10.57 2.14 2.82
C TYR A 3 -10.66 2.49 1.32
N THR A 4 -11.21 1.59 0.50
CA THR A 4 -11.13 1.61 -0.96
C THR A 4 -12.11 2.53 -1.68
N ALA A 5 -13.09 3.16 -1.00
CA ALA A 5 -14.19 3.83 -1.72
C ALA A 5 -14.27 5.37 -1.61
N CYS A 6 -13.42 6.07 -0.84
CA CYS A 6 -13.61 7.52 -0.66
C CYS A 6 -12.34 8.38 -0.45
N VAL A 7 -11.16 7.77 -0.35
CA VAL A 7 -9.94 8.53 -0.01
C VAL A 7 -9.28 9.04 -1.29
N LYS A 8 -9.32 10.36 -1.50
CA LYS A 8 -8.77 11.03 -2.69
C LYS A 8 -7.40 11.66 -2.49
N HIS A 9 -6.96 11.86 -1.25
CA HIS A 9 -5.72 12.55 -0.92
C HIS A 9 -4.92 11.75 0.11
N LEU A 10 -3.74 11.28 -0.29
CA LEU A 10 -2.82 10.50 0.53
C LEU A 10 -1.58 11.32 0.87
N LEU A 11 -1.11 11.18 2.11
CA LEU A 11 0.23 11.62 2.52
C LEU A 11 1.07 10.38 2.79
N ASP A 12 2.11 10.17 1.97
CA ASP A 12 2.98 8.99 2.07
C ASP A 12 4.26 9.36 2.84
N LEU A 13 4.36 8.86 4.07
CA LEU A 13 5.50 9.08 4.96
C LEU A 13 6.56 7.98 4.91
N ARG A 14 6.39 7.00 4.00
CA ARG A 14 7.37 5.92 3.82
C ARG A 14 8.64 6.46 3.20
N ASP A 15 9.78 5.80 3.40
CA ASP A 15 11.00 6.20 2.72
C ASP A 15 10.91 6.03 1.19
N GLU A 16 11.81 6.70 0.46
CA GLU A 16 11.81 6.71 -1.01
C GLU A 16 11.89 5.32 -1.62
N LEU A 17 12.75 4.44 -1.08
CA LEU A 17 12.94 3.09 -1.60
C LEU A 17 11.68 2.24 -1.41
N ASP A 18 11.01 2.37 -0.27
CA ASP A 18 9.73 1.70 0.01
C ASP A 18 8.61 2.23 -0.91
N ARG A 19 8.59 3.53 -1.23
CA ARG A 19 7.61 4.12 -2.16
C ARG A 19 7.82 3.63 -3.59
N GLU A 20 9.07 3.51 -4.03
CA GLU A 20 9.41 3.01 -5.37
C GLU A 20 9.13 1.51 -5.50
N ALA A 21 9.54 0.72 -4.51
CA ALA A 21 9.34 -0.73 -4.52
C ALA A 21 7.85 -1.11 -4.42
N GLU A 22 7.06 -0.30 -3.72
CA GLU A 22 5.64 -0.55 -3.50
C GLU A 22 4.82 0.75 -3.62
N PRO A 23 4.51 1.20 -4.85
CA PRO A 23 3.69 2.40 -5.05
C PRO A 23 2.29 2.22 -4.47
N LEU A 24 1.73 3.29 -3.88
CA LEU A 24 0.38 3.25 -3.29
C LEU A 24 -0.73 2.95 -4.31
N SER A 25 -0.45 3.15 -5.60
CA SER A 25 -1.37 2.81 -6.69
C SER A 25 -1.67 1.32 -6.83
N LEU A 26 -0.91 0.45 -6.15
CA LEU A 26 -1.25 -0.96 -6.03
C LEU A 26 -2.47 -1.19 -5.14
N TYR A 27 -2.77 -0.26 -4.22
CA TYR A 27 -3.78 -0.42 -3.19
C TYR A 27 -4.94 0.58 -3.27
N PHE A 28 -4.67 1.77 -3.79
CA PHE A 28 -5.62 2.85 -3.90
C PHE A 28 -5.87 3.20 -5.37
N GLU A 29 -7.10 3.55 -5.69
CA GLU A 29 -7.52 4.01 -7.02
C GLU A 29 -7.93 5.49 -6.93
N ASP A 30 -7.84 6.22 -8.04
CA ASP A 30 -8.32 7.61 -8.17
C ASP A 30 -7.87 8.59 -7.05
N PHE A 31 -6.63 8.44 -6.59
CA PHE A 31 -6.06 9.25 -5.52
C PHE A 31 -4.96 10.20 -6.02
N ARG A 32 -4.65 11.22 -5.22
CA ARG A 32 -3.42 12.00 -5.30
C ARG A 32 -2.58 11.73 -4.07
N SER A 33 -1.34 11.30 -4.25
CA SER A 33 -0.38 11.14 -3.15
C SER A 33 0.64 12.27 -3.15
N LEU A 34 0.96 12.77 -1.96
CA LEU A 34 2.12 13.62 -1.70
C LEU A 34 3.07 12.87 -0.78
N ALA A 35 4.34 12.76 -1.18
CA ALA A 35 5.39 12.27 -0.30
C ALA A 35 5.81 13.38 0.66
N LEU A 36 5.87 13.08 1.96
CA LEU A 36 6.31 14.02 3.01
C LEU A 36 7.15 13.26 4.03
N GLU A 37 8.09 13.95 4.67
CA GLU A 37 8.71 13.41 5.87
C GLU A 37 7.96 13.84 7.12
N LEU A 38 8.03 13.01 8.17
CA LEU A 38 7.43 13.38 9.46
C LEU A 38 8.09 14.67 10.01
N SER A 39 9.39 14.85 9.80
CA SER A 39 10.10 16.06 10.24
C SER A 39 9.54 17.34 9.61
N ASP A 40 9.10 17.26 8.36
CA ASP A 40 8.51 18.41 7.66
C ASP A 40 7.15 18.75 8.27
N ILE A 41 6.37 17.73 8.65
CA ILE A 41 5.09 17.88 9.36
C ILE A 41 5.32 18.47 10.75
N GLU A 42 6.28 17.95 11.51
CA GLU A 42 6.63 18.45 12.84
C GLU A 42 7.09 19.92 12.82
N ALA A 43 7.78 20.33 11.76
CA ALA A 43 8.26 21.70 11.59
C ALA A 43 7.20 22.64 10.97
N GLY A 44 6.01 22.15 10.61
CA GLY A 44 5.00 22.93 9.88
C GLY A 44 5.41 23.30 8.46
N GLN A 45 6.36 22.57 7.86
CA GLN A 45 6.93 22.81 6.54
C GLN A 45 6.22 22.01 5.46
N TYR A 46 4.93 22.30 5.26
CA TYR A 46 4.13 21.64 4.23
C TYR A 46 3.10 22.61 3.64
N GLU A 47 2.69 22.34 2.41
CA GLU A 47 1.63 23.10 1.72
C GLU A 47 0.44 22.18 1.46
N LEU A 48 -0.47 22.13 2.42
CA LEU A 48 -1.69 21.32 2.36
C LEU A 48 -2.95 22.21 2.32
N ASP A 49 -3.94 21.79 1.55
CA ASP A 49 -5.23 22.45 1.47
C ASP A 49 -6.10 22.03 2.67
N ARG A 50 -6.37 22.99 3.56
CA ARG A 50 -7.16 22.76 4.78
C ARG A 50 -8.61 22.37 4.53
N THR A 51 -9.12 22.53 3.30
CA THR A 51 -10.48 22.11 2.93
C THR A 51 -10.59 20.63 2.58
N LEU A 52 -9.45 19.95 2.39
CA LEU A 52 -9.40 18.54 2.03
C LEU A 52 -9.26 17.64 3.27
N GLN A 53 -9.58 16.36 3.06
CA GLN A 53 -9.35 15.29 4.03
C GLN A 53 -8.21 14.40 3.53
N TYR A 54 -7.22 14.17 4.38
CA TYR A 54 -6.03 13.39 4.05
C TYR A 54 -6.01 12.05 4.79
N LEU A 55 -5.57 10.99 4.11
CA LEU A 55 -5.17 9.74 4.78
C LEU A 55 -3.65 9.65 4.79
N VAL A 56 -3.09 9.57 6.00
CA VAL A 56 -1.64 9.47 6.21
C VAL A 56 -1.23 8.00 6.26
N VAL A 57 -0.22 7.66 5.47
CA VAL A 57 0.25 6.31 5.25
C VAL A 57 1.73 6.22 5.65
N CYS A 58 2.07 5.19 6.42
CA CYS A 58 3.46 4.80 6.64
C CYS A 58 3.55 3.26 6.63
N GLU A 59 4.71 2.71 6.96
CA GLU A 59 5.01 1.27 6.88
C GLU A 59 4.13 0.46 7.84
N VAL A 60 4.05 0.89 9.10
CA VAL A 60 3.41 0.13 10.21
C VAL A 60 2.38 0.92 11.02
N GLY A 61 2.08 2.16 10.65
CA GLY A 61 1.02 3.00 11.23
C GLY A 61 1.42 3.88 12.42
N GLN A 62 2.61 3.74 13.00
CA GLN A 62 3.04 4.56 14.14
C GLN A 62 3.39 6.00 13.74
N LYS A 63 4.22 6.16 12.69
CA LYS A 63 4.64 7.46 12.15
C LYS A 63 3.43 8.26 11.64
N SER A 64 2.52 7.60 10.92
CA SER A 64 1.30 8.24 10.40
C SER A 64 0.34 8.68 11.50
N LYS A 65 0.18 7.89 12.58
CA LYS A 65 -0.64 8.29 13.74
C LYS A 65 -0.11 9.57 14.40
N LEU A 66 1.21 9.67 14.57
CA LEU A 66 1.83 10.88 15.14
C LEU A 66 1.66 12.08 14.20
N ALA A 67 1.90 11.91 12.90
CA ALA A 67 1.70 12.96 11.91
C ALA A 67 0.26 13.51 11.91
N VAL A 68 -0.75 12.64 12.04
CA VAL A 68 -2.16 13.08 12.16
C VAL A 68 -2.37 14.00 13.34
N MET A 69 -1.71 13.75 14.49
CA MET A 69 -1.83 14.63 15.66
C MET A 69 -1.31 16.05 15.38
N TYR A 70 -0.16 16.16 14.71
CA TYR A 70 0.39 17.46 14.29
C TYR A 70 -0.51 18.17 13.28
N LEU A 71 -0.92 17.46 12.22
CA LEU A 71 -1.82 18.00 11.20
C LEU A 71 -3.15 18.50 11.79
N GLN A 72 -3.76 17.71 12.68
CA GLN A 72 -5.00 18.10 13.35
C GLN A 72 -4.81 19.30 14.28
N SER A 73 -3.66 19.41 14.97
CA SER A 73 -3.35 20.60 15.78
C SER A 73 -3.21 21.87 14.94
N ASP A 74 -2.82 21.74 13.68
CA ASP A 74 -2.73 22.83 12.70
C ASP A 74 -4.06 23.08 11.94
N GLY A 75 -5.13 22.39 12.34
CA GLY A 75 -6.47 22.53 11.77
C GLY A 75 -6.68 21.80 10.45
N ILE A 76 -5.85 20.80 10.13
CA ILE A 76 -5.97 19.98 8.92
C ILE A 76 -6.77 18.71 9.21
N GLY A 77 -7.73 18.43 8.34
CA GLY A 77 -8.47 17.16 8.37
C GLY A 77 -7.60 16.00 7.92
N ALA A 78 -7.22 15.13 8.85
CA ALA A 78 -6.40 13.97 8.55
C ALA A 78 -6.80 12.77 9.42
N ASP A 79 -6.73 11.58 8.81
CA ASP A 79 -6.79 10.28 9.45
C ASP A 79 -5.54 9.46 9.09
N HIS A 80 -5.30 8.34 9.75
CA HIS A 80 -4.18 7.45 9.42
C HIS A 80 -4.65 6.05 9.03
N LEU A 81 -3.88 5.41 8.16
CA LEU A 81 -4.07 3.99 7.85
C LEU A 81 -3.61 3.14 9.06
N GLU A 82 -4.55 2.47 9.71
CA GLU A 82 -4.26 1.60 10.85
C GLU A 82 -3.36 0.42 10.42
N GLY A 83 -2.28 0.19 11.16
CA GLY A 83 -1.27 -0.83 10.82
C GLY A 83 -0.41 -0.50 9.59
N GLY A 84 -0.60 0.67 8.96
CA GLY A 84 0.15 1.11 7.78
C GLY A 84 -0.02 0.20 6.57
N ILE A 85 0.91 0.30 5.62
CA ILE A 85 0.92 -0.56 4.42
C ILE A 85 1.13 -2.03 4.77
N LEU A 86 1.85 -2.35 5.84
CA LEU A 86 1.94 -3.72 6.34
C LEU A 86 0.58 -4.28 6.77
N GLY A 87 -0.22 -3.48 7.49
CA GLY A 87 -1.58 -3.86 7.88
C GLY A 87 -2.46 -4.09 6.65
N LEU A 88 -2.41 -3.17 5.68
CA LEU A 88 -3.16 -3.28 4.44
C LEU A 88 -2.83 -4.54 3.65
N ARG A 89 -1.52 -4.84 3.46
CA ARG A 89 -1.05 -6.07 2.82
C ARG A 89 -1.64 -7.31 3.44
N LYS A 90 -1.60 -7.43 4.77
CA LYS A 90 -2.15 -8.59 5.48
C LYS A 90 -3.65 -8.77 5.29
N MET A 91 -4.38 -7.69 4.98
CA MET A 91 -5.82 -7.75 4.73
C MET A 91 -6.17 -8.11 3.30
N VAL A 92 -5.36 -7.70 2.32
CA VAL A 92 -5.72 -7.79 0.88
C VAL A 92 -4.93 -8.84 0.11
N GLU A 93 -3.74 -9.20 0.58
CA GLU A 93 -2.91 -10.22 -0.06
C GLU A 93 -3.25 -11.60 0.48
N GLN A 94 -3.23 -12.57 -0.43
CA GLN A 94 -3.37 -13.99 -0.12
C GLN A 94 -2.14 -14.74 -0.63
N GLU A 95 -1.83 -15.84 0.04
CA GLU A 95 -0.82 -16.78 -0.40
C GLU A 95 -1.49 -17.91 -1.19
N PHE A 96 -0.88 -18.25 -2.31
CA PHE A 96 -1.38 -19.25 -3.24
C PHE A 96 -0.28 -20.25 -3.57
N THR A 97 -0.68 -21.43 -4.00
CA THR A 97 0.24 -22.50 -4.41
C THR A 97 -0.25 -23.13 -5.71
N LEU A 98 0.64 -23.25 -6.69
CA LEU A 98 0.39 -23.90 -7.98
C LEU A 98 1.51 -24.89 -8.31
N PRO A 99 1.27 -25.93 -9.14
CA PRO A 99 2.34 -26.78 -9.64
C PRO A 99 3.36 -25.97 -10.46
N TYR A 100 4.64 -26.28 -10.29
CA TYR A 100 5.72 -25.58 -10.97
C TYR A 100 5.71 -25.85 -12.48
N SER A 101 5.85 -24.77 -13.25
CA SER A 101 6.33 -24.78 -14.62
C SER A 101 7.09 -23.48 -14.89
N ASP A 102 8.05 -23.52 -15.81
CA ASP A 102 8.81 -22.32 -16.19
C ASP A 102 7.89 -21.23 -16.75
N GLU A 103 6.83 -21.64 -17.45
CA GLU A 103 5.83 -20.73 -18.02
C GLU A 103 5.02 -20.02 -16.92
N ARG A 104 4.49 -20.76 -15.94
CA ARG A 104 3.76 -20.16 -14.81
C ARG A 104 4.66 -19.26 -13.98
N PHE A 105 5.92 -19.63 -13.77
CA PHE A 105 6.85 -18.79 -13.01
C PHE A 105 7.04 -17.43 -13.69
N ARG A 106 7.23 -17.40 -15.01
CA ARG A 106 7.33 -16.14 -15.78
C ARG A 106 6.04 -15.34 -15.74
N GLN A 107 4.89 -15.99 -15.96
CA GLN A 107 3.58 -15.33 -15.89
C GLN A 107 3.36 -14.66 -14.53
N LEU A 108 3.70 -15.35 -13.43
CA LEU A 108 3.57 -14.80 -12.08
C LEU A 108 4.55 -13.65 -11.81
N LEU A 109 5.77 -13.69 -12.36
CA LEU A 109 6.72 -12.56 -12.23
C LEU A 109 6.23 -11.28 -12.92
N GLU A 110 5.46 -11.43 -13.99
CA GLU A 110 4.92 -10.31 -14.77
C GLU A 110 3.51 -9.89 -14.33
N HIS A 111 2.87 -10.66 -13.45
CA HIS A 111 1.49 -10.43 -13.07
C HIS A 111 1.37 -9.22 -12.13
N PRO A 112 0.56 -8.20 -12.46
CA PRO A 112 0.48 -6.95 -11.68
C PRO A 112 -0.07 -7.16 -10.26
N GLY A 113 -0.85 -8.21 -10.05
CA GLY A 113 -1.36 -8.61 -8.74
C GLY A 113 -0.40 -9.47 -7.91
N VAL A 114 0.74 -9.92 -8.44
CA VAL A 114 1.72 -10.75 -7.71
C VAL A 114 2.84 -9.87 -7.18
N ARG A 115 3.12 -9.97 -5.87
CA ARG A 115 4.21 -9.23 -5.23
C ARG A 115 5.42 -10.11 -4.95
N PHE A 116 5.19 -11.38 -4.67
CA PHE A 116 6.24 -12.34 -4.36
C PHE A 116 5.92 -13.66 -5.03
N VAL A 117 6.93 -14.28 -5.64
CA VAL A 117 6.86 -15.64 -6.15
C VAL A 117 8.15 -16.36 -5.81
N SER A 118 8.02 -17.61 -5.39
CA SER A 118 9.13 -18.49 -5.07
C SER A 118 8.82 -19.92 -5.49
N ARG A 119 9.87 -20.68 -5.77
CA ARG A 119 9.77 -22.11 -6.03
C ARG A 119 10.05 -22.89 -4.75
N SER A 120 9.16 -23.82 -4.41
CA SER A 120 9.32 -24.78 -3.32
C SER A 120 9.11 -26.19 -3.86
N GLY A 121 10.20 -26.88 -4.18
CA GLY A 121 10.16 -28.20 -4.83
C GLY A 121 9.48 -28.14 -6.20
N ASP A 122 8.37 -28.88 -6.33
CA ASP A 122 7.55 -28.95 -7.54
C ASP A 122 6.35 -27.99 -7.50
N ALA A 123 6.38 -27.03 -6.58
CA ALA A 123 5.35 -26.00 -6.44
C ALA A 123 5.92 -24.59 -6.60
N LEU A 124 5.07 -23.70 -7.08
CA LEU A 124 5.21 -22.25 -7.00
C LEU A 124 4.36 -21.76 -5.84
N VAL A 125 4.99 -21.05 -4.90
CA VAL A 125 4.34 -20.34 -3.80
C VAL A 125 4.44 -18.87 -4.10
N PHE A 126 3.30 -18.19 -4.15
CA PHE A 126 3.27 -16.75 -4.44
C PHE A 126 2.27 -16.04 -3.56
N ARG A 127 2.49 -14.73 -3.40
CA ARG A 127 1.64 -13.86 -2.60
C ARG A 127 1.27 -12.62 -3.40
N GLY A 128 0.00 -12.24 -3.31
CA GLY A 128 -0.50 -11.08 -4.02
C GLY A 128 -2.00 -10.89 -3.88
N ARG A 129 -2.52 -9.89 -4.59
CA ARG A 129 -3.95 -9.63 -4.74
C ARG A 129 -4.40 -10.24 -6.07
N ILE A 130 -4.78 -11.51 -6.03
CA ILE A 130 -5.28 -12.24 -7.20
C ILE A 130 -6.72 -12.67 -6.94
N SER A 131 -7.59 -12.38 -7.91
CA SER A 131 -8.98 -12.85 -7.91
C SER A 131 -9.07 -14.35 -8.21
N ALA A 132 -10.21 -14.97 -7.88
CA ALA A 132 -10.42 -16.38 -8.18
C ALA A 132 -10.37 -16.69 -9.70
N GLU A 133 -10.80 -15.74 -10.54
CA GLU A 133 -10.77 -15.87 -12.00
C GLU A 133 -9.34 -15.79 -12.55
N GLU A 134 -8.56 -14.81 -12.11
CA GLU A 134 -7.14 -14.70 -12.46
C GLU A 134 -6.37 -15.95 -12.00
N LEU A 135 -6.63 -16.44 -10.79
CA LEU A 135 -6.00 -17.66 -10.29
C LEU A 135 -6.34 -18.87 -11.17
N ALA A 136 -7.59 -18.99 -11.63
CA ALA A 136 -8.02 -20.07 -12.53
C ALA A 136 -7.34 -19.99 -13.90
N SER A 137 -7.00 -18.79 -14.38
CA SER A 137 -6.24 -18.59 -15.62
C SER A 137 -4.76 -18.96 -15.51
N LEU A 138 -4.22 -18.97 -14.28
CA LEU A 138 -2.84 -19.31 -13.96
C LEU A 138 -2.66 -20.80 -13.61
N ALA A 139 -3.74 -21.49 -13.25
CA ALA A 139 -3.78 -22.90 -12.86
C ALA A 139 -3.74 -23.85 -14.05
#